data_AF-A0A9E5EXR2-F1
#
_entry.id   AF-A0A9E5EXR2-F1
#
_cell.length_a   1.000
_cell.length_b   1.000
_cell.length_c   1.000
_cell.angle_alpha   90.00
_cell.angle_beta   90.00
_cell.angle_gamma   90.00
#
_symmetry.space_group_name_H-M   'P 1'
#
loop_
_entity.id
_entity.type
_entity.pdbx_description
1 polymer ?
#
loop_
_entity_poly.entity_id
_entity_poly.type
_entity_poly.pdbx_seq_one_letter_code
_entity_poly.pdbx_strand_id
1 'polypeptide(L)'
;MVLLVFIGIITSLAMILVSTQADISWIKGRKIPRLEQMAFIGLIPITCGIIALMLAAKKNQIATLALLCLGSIGFTGALGAWNGSNLNEIKAPKMLSQFLPEDHLTQEIVIATHDWFQPSITFYCKRQINTLTSEEEVKQFLEQPIPAYVFMPEKKWDALKLNPSFKAKKIGQATDFYRNCNVVLLTNQY
;
A
#
# COMPACT_ATOMS: atom_id res chain seq x y z
N MET A 1 -11.98 18.57 -24.04
CA MET A 1 -12.13 17.26 -24.70
C MET A 1 -10.77 16.67 -25.10
N VAL A 2 -9.91 17.38 -25.84
CA VAL A 2 -8.51 16.95 -26.09
C VAL A 2 -7.75 16.66 -24.79
N LEU A 3 -7.95 17.49 -23.76
CA LEU A 3 -7.37 17.26 -22.43
C LEU A 3 -7.72 15.88 -21.84
N LEU A 4 -8.93 15.35 -22.08
CA LEU A 4 -9.31 14.02 -21.57
C LEU A 4 -8.53 12.91 -22.26
N VAL A 5 -8.25 13.05 -23.55
CA VAL A 5 -7.41 12.11 -24.29
C VAL A 5 -6.01 12.09 -23.66
N PHE A 6 -5.42 13.26 -23.40
CA PHE A 6 -4.13 13.35 -22.71
C PHE A 6 -4.18 12.77 -21.30
N ILE A 7 -5.20 13.08 -20.50
CA ILE A 7 -5.37 12.52 -19.15
C ILE A 7 -5.39 10.99 -19.22
N GLY A 8 -6.10 10.41 -20.17
CA GLY A 8 -6.16 8.95 -20.31
C GLY A 8 -4.84 8.33 -20.69
N ILE A 9 -4.14 8.89 -21.68
CA ILE A 9 -2.82 8.44 -22.10
C ILE A 9 -1.84 8.54 -20.93
N ILE A 10 -1.78 9.68 -20.24
CA ILE A 10 -0.90 9.90 -19.09
C ILE A 10 -1.23 8.91 -17.98
N THR A 11 -2.51 8.68 -17.68
CA THR A 11 -2.92 7.74 -16.63
C THR A 11 -2.49 6.31 -16.97
N SER A 12 -2.75 5.85 -18.20
CA SER A 12 -2.33 4.52 -18.66
C SER A 12 -0.81 4.35 -18.59
N LEU A 13 -0.06 5.32 -19.10
CA LEU A 13 1.41 5.30 -19.06
C LEU A 13 1.94 5.34 -17.63
N ALA A 14 1.38 6.18 -16.77
CA ALA A 14 1.78 6.27 -15.36
C ALA A 14 1.55 4.95 -14.62
N MET A 15 0.41 4.28 -14.85
CA MET A 15 0.12 2.97 -14.24
C MET A 15 1.14 1.90 -14.67
N ILE A 16 1.52 1.89 -15.95
CA ILE A 16 2.56 0.98 -16.46
C ILE A 16 3.91 1.32 -15.83
N LEU A 17 4.32 2.59 -15.86
CA LEU A 17 5.63 3.01 -15.36
C LEU A 17 5.80 2.77 -13.86
N VAL A 18 4.77 3.03 -13.05
CA VAL A 18 4.78 2.80 -11.59
C VAL A 18 4.67 1.31 -11.24
N SER A 19 4.10 0.51 -12.14
CA SER A 19 4.14 -0.96 -12.01
C SER A 19 5.51 -1.54 -12.30
N THR A 20 6.16 -1.08 -13.38
CA THR A 20 7.33 -1.77 -13.93
C THR A 20 8.45 -1.89 -12.89
N GLN A 21 8.94 -3.11 -12.70
CA GLN A 21 10.13 -3.38 -11.89
C GLN A 21 11.40 -2.76 -12.49
N ALA A 22 11.36 -2.25 -13.73
CA ALA A 22 12.44 -1.51 -14.34
C ALA A 22 12.86 -0.34 -13.44
N ASP A 23 14.15 -0.28 -13.09
CA ASP A 23 14.71 0.81 -12.28
C ASP A 23 14.91 2.03 -13.17
N ILE A 24 13.83 2.78 -13.36
CA ILE A 24 13.90 4.03 -14.09
C ILE A 24 14.38 5.10 -13.13
N SER A 25 15.67 5.47 -13.25
CA SER A 25 16.43 6.32 -12.33
C SER A 25 15.79 7.67 -11.98
N TRP A 26 14.93 8.19 -12.86
CA TRP A 26 14.17 9.43 -12.67
C TRP A 26 12.85 9.28 -11.87
N ILE A 27 12.27 8.09 -11.76
CA ILE A 27 11.03 7.86 -10.99
C ILE A 27 11.44 7.49 -9.57
N LYS A 28 11.56 8.51 -8.72
CA LYS A 28 11.76 8.34 -7.28
C LYS A 28 10.42 7.98 -6.64
N GLY A 29 10.25 6.72 -6.26
CA GLY A 29 9.02 6.27 -5.62
C GLY A 29 8.99 4.77 -5.40
N ARG A 30 8.01 4.33 -4.62
CA ARG A 30 7.77 2.91 -4.39
C ARG A 30 6.90 2.35 -5.51
N LYS A 31 7.32 1.21 -6.05
CA LYS A 31 6.62 0.51 -7.12
C LYS A 31 5.39 -0.20 -6.55
N ILE A 32 4.30 -0.18 -7.32
CA ILE A 32 3.06 -0.86 -6.95
C ILE A 32 2.90 -2.05 -7.89
N PRO A 33 3.15 -3.29 -7.43
CA PRO A 33 3.07 -4.45 -8.30
C PRO A 33 1.63 -4.61 -8.83
N ARG A 34 1.51 -5.10 -10.06
CA ARG A 34 0.23 -5.41 -10.74
C ARG A 34 -0.61 -4.17 -11.13
N LEU A 35 -0.09 -2.96 -10.95
CA LEU A 35 -0.76 -1.72 -11.38
C LEU A 35 -0.90 -1.62 -12.91
N GLU A 36 -0.06 -2.31 -13.69
CA GLU A 36 -0.14 -2.38 -15.15
C GLU A 36 -1.45 -3.00 -15.63
N GLN A 37 -2.04 -3.90 -14.83
CA GLN A 37 -3.33 -4.53 -15.14
C GLN A 37 -4.46 -3.50 -15.20
N MET A 38 -4.27 -2.31 -14.62
CA MET A 38 -5.23 -1.21 -14.61
C MET A 38 -5.03 -0.19 -15.72
N ALA A 39 -3.98 -0.30 -16.52
CA ALA A 39 -3.67 0.71 -17.53
C ALA A 39 -4.84 0.95 -18.51
N PHE A 40 -5.70 -0.05 -18.71
CA PHE A 40 -6.91 0.07 -19.53
C PHE A 40 -7.93 1.10 -18.99
N ILE A 41 -7.88 1.50 -17.71
CA ILE A 41 -8.76 2.54 -17.16
C ILE A 41 -8.59 3.87 -17.90
N GLY A 42 -7.38 4.18 -18.37
CA GLY A 42 -7.14 5.38 -19.19
C GLY A 42 -7.87 5.36 -20.54
N LEU A 43 -8.37 4.21 -21.00
CA LEU A 43 -9.22 4.13 -22.20
C LEU A 43 -10.56 4.86 -22.00
N ILE A 44 -11.06 4.96 -20.76
CA ILE A 44 -12.33 5.65 -20.46
C ILE A 44 -12.25 7.13 -20.87
N PRO A 45 -11.31 7.95 -20.35
CA PRO A 45 -11.20 9.35 -20.77
C PRO A 45 -10.73 9.52 -22.22
N ILE A 46 -9.96 8.58 -22.80
CA ILE A 46 -9.61 8.60 -24.23
C ILE A 46 -10.87 8.49 -25.09
N THR A 47 -11.65 7.43 -24.89
CA THR A 47 -12.87 7.17 -25.69
C THR A 47 -13.91 8.27 -25.48
N CYS A 48 -14.13 8.71 -24.24
CA CYS A 48 -15.02 9.83 -23.95
C CYS A 48 -14.54 11.13 -24.61
N GLY A 49 -13.24 11.41 -24.59
CA GLY A 49 -12.66 12.59 -25.22
C GLY A 49 -12.84 12.61 -26.74
N ILE A 50 -12.61 11.48 -27.41
CA ILE A 50 -12.78 11.32 -28.86
C ILE A 50 -14.26 11.48 -29.25
N ILE A 51 -15.17 10.75 -28.60
CA ILE A 51 -16.60 10.80 -28.93
C ILE A 51 -17.17 12.20 -28.61
N ALA A 52 -16.74 12.83 -27.51
CA ALA A 52 -17.15 14.20 -27.18
C ALA A 52 -16.72 15.19 -28.28
N LEU A 53 -15.50 15.07 -28.83
CA LEU A 53 -15.06 15.91 -29.96
C LEU A 53 -15.96 15.72 -31.19
N MET A 54 -16.32 14.48 -31.51
CA MET A 54 -17.22 14.18 -32.63
C MET A 54 -18.63 14.75 -32.43
N LEU A 55 -19.17 14.67 -31.21
CA LEU A 55 -20.49 15.22 -30.86
C LEU A 55 -20.49 16.74 -30.84
N ALA A 56 -19.41 17.36 -30.34
CA ALA A 56 -19.24 18.80 -30.35
C ALA A 56 -19.12 19.35 -31.77
N ALA A 57 -18.41 18.65 -32.67
CA ALA A 57 -18.33 18.99 -34.08
C ALA A 57 -19.72 18.97 -34.76
N LYS A 58 -20.62 18.08 -34.30
CA LYS A 58 -22.03 18.03 -34.72
C LYS A 58 -22.94 19.03 -33.97
N LYS A 59 -22.37 19.93 -33.15
CA LYS A 59 -23.08 20.91 -32.29
C LYS A 59 -24.08 20.29 -31.31
N ASN A 60 -23.94 18.99 -30.97
CA ASN A 60 -24.82 18.33 -30.01
C ASN A 60 -24.30 18.52 -28.57
N GLN A 61 -24.62 19.68 -27.99
CA GLN A 61 -24.10 20.10 -26.69
C GLN A 61 -24.61 19.22 -25.53
N ILE A 62 -25.88 18.82 -25.54
CA ILE A 62 -26.48 17.99 -24.48
C ILE A 62 -25.80 16.61 -24.46
N ALA A 63 -25.68 15.95 -25.61
CA ALA A 63 -25.01 14.65 -25.68
C ALA A 63 -23.54 14.74 -25.29
N THR A 64 -22.86 15.83 -25.66
CA THR A 64 -21.47 16.09 -25.26
C THR A 64 -21.35 16.18 -23.74
N LEU A 65 -22.19 16.99 -23.09
CA LEU A 65 -22.18 17.14 -21.62
C LEU A 65 -22.52 15.84 -20.90
N ALA A 66 -23.56 15.13 -21.36
CA ALA A 66 -23.96 13.85 -20.78
C ALA A 66 -22.82 12.83 -20.84
N LEU A 67 -22.14 12.72 -21.98
CA LEU A 67 -21.00 11.81 -22.14
C LEU A 67 -19.82 12.19 -21.23
N LEU A 68 -19.53 13.48 -21.09
CA LEU A 68 -18.46 13.95 -20.19
C LEU A 68 -18.77 13.61 -18.73
N CYS A 69 -20.01 13.80 -18.29
CA CYS A 69 -20.45 13.44 -16.94
C CYS A 69 -20.35 11.93 -16.71
N LEU A 70 -20.90 11.12 -17.61
CA LEU A 70 -20.84 9.65 -17.51
C LEU A 70 -19.41 9.14 -17.55
N GLY A 71 -18.56 9.70 -18.42
CA GLY A 71 -17.14 9.39 -18.51
C GLY A 71 -16.39 9.74 -17.23
N SER A 72 -16.69 10.89 -16.62
CA SER A 72 -16.10 11.29 -15.34
C SER A 72 -16.48 10.31 -14.23
N ILE A 73 -17.77 9.96 -14.11
CA ILE A 73 -18.26 9.01 -13.10
C ILE A 73 -17.65 7.62 -13.32
N GLY A 74 -17.61 7.15 -14.57
CA GLY A 74 -17.01 5.85 -14.92
C GLY A 74 -15.51 5.80 -14.62
N PHE A 75 -14.78 6.86 -14.95
CA PHE A 75 -13.34 6.94 -14.70
C PHE A 75 -13.02 7.00 -13.21
N THR A 76 -13.67 7.89 -12.44
CA THR A 76 -13.44 7.99 -10.99
C THR A 76 -13.91 6.74 -10.26
N GLY A 77 -15.04 6.16 -10.68
CA GLY A 77 -15.55 4.91 -10.15
C GLY A 77 -14.59 3.74 -10.39
N ALA A 78 -14.04 3.61 -11.60
CA ALA A 78 -13.05 2.57 -11.91
C ALA A 78 -11.77 2.72 -11.07
N LEU A 79 -11.25 3.94 -10.93
CA LEU A 79 -10.08 4.22 -10.08
C LEU A 79 -10.35 3.89 -8.61
N GLY A 80 -11.52 4.27 -8.08
CA GLY A 80 -11.92 4.00 -6.70
C GLY A 80 -12.08 2.51 -6.41
N ALA A 81 -12.76 1.78 -7.29
CA ALA A 81 -12.99 0.34 -7.15
C ALA A 81 -11.68 -0.46 -7.07
N TRP A 82 -10.67 -0.06 -7.84
CA TRP A 82 -9.36 -0.71 -7.79
C TRP A 82 -8.60 -0.46 -6.50
N ASN A 83 -8.58 0.80 -6.04
CA ASN A 83 -7.82 1.21 -4.86
C ASN A 83 -8.26 0.42 -3.62
N GLY A 84 -9.54 0.06 -3.51
CA GLY A 84 -10.07 -0.71 -2.40
C GLY A 84 -9.54 -2.15 -2.33
N SER A 85 -9.54 -2.89 -3.45
CA SER A 85 -9.22 -4.32 -3.46
C SER A 85 -7.72 -4.60 -3.58
N ASN A 86 -7.04 -3.95 -4.51
CA ASN A 86 -5.66 -4.30 -4.87
C ASN A 86 -4.63 -3.68 -3.92
N LEU A 87 -4.81 -2.40 -3.54
CA LEU A 87 -3.90 -1.75 -2.60
C LEU A 87 -3.90 -2.48 -1.25
N ASN A 88 -5.05 -3.02 -0.85
CA ASN A 88 -5.18 -3.77 0.39
C ASN A 88 -4.37 -5.07 0.40
N GLU A 89 -4.13 -5.71 -0.75
CA GLU A 89 -3.30 -6.93 -0.83
C GLU A 89 -1.84 -6.66 -0.51
N ILE A 90 -1.35 -5.47 -0.83
CA ILE A 90 0.05 -5.10 -0.69
C ILE A 90 0.32 -4.21 0.54
N LYS A 91 -0.71 -3.98 1.37
CA LYS A 91 -0.58 -3.21 2.61
C LYS A 91 0.31 -3.94 3.61
N ALA A 92 1.26 -3.21 4.21
CA ALA A 92 2.15 -3.73 5.24
C ALA A 92 1.44 -4.53 6.35
N PRO A 93 0.32 -4.08 6.94
CA PRO A 93 -0.41 -4.87 7.94
C PRO A 93 -0.80 -6.27 7.49
N LYS A 94 -1.35 -6.42 6.27
CA LYS A 94 -1.82 -7.71 5.74
C LYS A 94 -0.66 -8.63 5.41
N MET A 95 0.38 -8.10 4.75
CA MET A 95 1.54 -8.91 4.39
C MET A 95 2.34 -9.34 5.62
N LEU A 96 2.57 -8.43 6.57
CA LEU A 96 3.38 -8.74 7.74
C LEU A 96 2.66 -9.69 8.72
N SER A 97 1.34 -9.62 8.84
CA SER A 97 0.60 -10.56 9.70
C SER A 97 0.71 -12.02 9.24
N GLN A 98 1.02 -12.27 7.95
CA GLN A 98 1.22 -13.62 7.42
C GLN A 98 2.50 -14.29 7.95
N PHE A 99 3.42 -13.52 8.54
CA PHE A 99 4.64 -14.05 9.16
C PHE A 99 4.43 -14.44 10.63
N LEU A 100 3.24 -14.18 11.20
CA LEU A 100 2.90 -14.71 12.51
C LEU A 100 2.71 -16.24 12.43
N PRO A 101 2.99 -16.99 13.52
CA PRO A 101 2.74 -18.42 13.58
C PRO A 101 1.30 -18.78 13.19
N GLU A 102 1.08 -19.91 12.52
CA GLU A 102 -0.28 -20.33 12.11
C GLU A 102 -1.22 -20.51 13.32
N ASP A 103 -0.67 -20.97 14.44
CA ASP A 103 -1.37 -21.22 15.71
C ASP A 103 -1.25 -20.05 16.69
N HIS A 104 -0.85 -18.87 16.22
CA HIS A 104 -0.72 -17.67 17.06
C HIS A 104 -2.01 -17.28 17.78
N LEU A 105 -3.18 -17.74 17.33
CA LEU A 105 -4.46 -17.48 17.99
C LEU A 105 -4.67 -18.34 19.24
N THR A 106 -4.09 -19.54 19.27
CA THR A 106 -4.22 -20.49 20.38
C THR A 106 -3.02 -20.46 21.32
N GLN A 107 -1.85 -20.00 20.86
CA GLN A 107 -0.67 -19.84 21.69
C GLN A 107 -0.67 -18.51 22.46
N GLU A 108 -0.07 -18.49 23.65
CA GLU A 108 0.19 -17.24 24.35
C GLU A 108 1.32 -16.50 23.64
N ILE A 109 0.96 -15.41 22.93
CA ILE A 109 1.89 -14.53 22.22
C ILE A 109 1.45 -13.09 22.44
N VAL A 110 2.40 -12.18 22.42
CA VAL A 110 2.14 -10.75 22.58
C VAL A 110 2.63 -9.98 21.37
N ILE A 111 1.84 -9.01 20.96
CA ILE A 111 2.07 -8.25 19.73
C ILE A 111 2.08 -6.77 20.06
N ALA A 112 3.06 -6.05 19.53
CA ALA A 112 3.18 -4.63 19.74
C ALA A 112 3.63 -3.88 18.48
N THR A 113 3.54 -2.56 18.57
CA THR A 113 3.98 -1.62 17.55
C THR A 113 4.89 -0.57 18.17
N HIS A 114 5.87 -0.07 17.42
CA HIS A 114 6.70 1.05 17.84
C HIS A 114 6.88 2.04 16.68
N ASP A 115 6.58 3.33 16.92
CA ASP A 115 6.68 4.44 15.94
C ASP A 115 5.94 4.19 14.60
N TRP A 116 5.03 3.23 14.59
CA TRP A 116 4.26 2.84 13.42
C TRP A 116 2.95 2.20 13.85
N PHE A 117 1.82 2.68 13.34
CA PHE A 117 0.53 2.05 13.58
C PHE A 117 -0.39 2.30 12.40
N GLN A 118 -1.15 1.27 12.02
CA GLN A 118 -2.29 1.36 11.12
C GLN A 118 -3.47 0.60 11.72
N PRO A 119 -4.71 1.14 11.73
CA PRO A 119 -5.86 0.48 12.35
C PRO A 119 -6.13 -0.95 11.84
N SER A 120 -5.79 -1.24 10.59
CA SER A 120 -5.99 -2.56 10.00
C SER A 120 -5.09 -3.66 10.58
N ILE A 121 -4.01 -3.32 11.29
CA ILE A 121 -3.13 -4.32 11.90
C ILE A 121 -3.87 -5.18 12.93
N THR A 122 -4.74 -4.57 13.74
CA THR A 122 -5.59 -5.27 14.72
C THR A 122 -6.53 -6.25 14.03
N PHE A 123 -7.12 -5.87 12.89
CA PHE A 123 -8.00 -6.73 12.10
C PHE A 123 -7.27 -7.97 11.56
N TYR A 124 -6.06 -7.79 11.03
CA TYR A 124 -5.32 -8.90 10.43
C TYR A 124 -4.63 -9.81 11.46
N CYS A 125 -4.10 -9.25 12.54
CA CYS A 125 -3.49 -10.02 13.62
C CYS A 125 -4.52 -10.69 14.53
N LYS A 126 -5.79 -10.24 14.51
CA LYS A 126 -6.89 -10.74 15.34
C LYS A 126 -6.53 -10.82 16.85
N ARG A 127 -5.67 -9.90 17.29
CA ARG A 127 -5.21 -9.77 18.68
C ARG A 127 -5.10 -8.31 19.05
N GLN A 128 -5.10 -8.07 20.36
CA GLN A 128 -4.76 -6.76 20.90
C GLN A 128 -3.32 -6.41 20.54
N ILE A 129 -3.11 -5.16 20.13
CA ILE A 129 -1.81 -4.64 19.71
C ILE A 129 -1.38 -3.60 20.72
N ASN A 130 -0.27 -3.86 21.41
CA ASN A 130 0.32 -2.91 22.33
C ASN A 130 1.03 -1.79 21.55
N THR A 131 1.12 -0.61 22.14
CA THR A 131 1.87 0.52 21.56
C THR A 131 3.04 0.82 22.48
N LEU A 132 4.26 0.66 21.95
CA LEU A 132 5.51 0.91 22.67
C LEU A 132 6.02 2.31 22.30
N THR A 133 6.32 3.10 23.32
CA THR A 133 6.64 4.53 23.15
C THR A 133 8.14 4.79 22.98
N SER A 134 8.98 3.90 23.51
CA SER A 134 10.44 4.07 23.55
C SER A 134 11.18 2.86 23.00
N GLU A 135 12.45 3.07 22.62
CA GLU A 135 13.36 2.00 22.19
C GLU A 135 13.68 1.04 23.34
N GLU A 136 13.70 1.53 24.58
CA GLU A 136 13.85 0.74 25.79
C GLU A 136 12.67 -0.21 26.00
N GLU A 137 11.44 0.25 25.79
CA GLU A 137 10.24 -0.60 25.84
C GLU A 137 10.28 -1.69 24.78
N VAL A 138 10.75 -1.37 23.56
CA VAL A 138 10.94 -2.38 22.50
C VAL A 138 11.90 -3.47 22.95
N LYS A 139 13.01 -3.08 23.60
CA LYS A 139 13.99 -4.06 24.11
C LYS A 139 13.38 -4.94 25.18
N GLN A 140 12.79 -4.35 26.21
CA GLN A 140 12.14 -5.08 27.30
C GLN A 140 11.04 -6.02 26.79
N PHE A 141 10.25 -5.55 25.82
CA PHE A 141 9.20 -6.34 25.20
C PHE A 141 9.76 -7.52 24.39
N LEU A 142 10.92 -7.39 23.76
CA LEU A 142 11.54 -8.50 23.03
C LEU A 142 12.41 -9.41 23.94
N GLU A 143 12.78 -8.98 25.13
CA GLU A 143 13.56 -9.79 26.09
C GLU A 143 12.69 -10.70 26.97
N GLN A 144 11.37 -10.52 26.96
CA GLN A 144 10.45 -11.32 27.77
C GLN A 144 10.45 -12.81 27.35
N PRO A 145 10.11 -13.74 28.27
CA PRO A 145 10.16 -15.18 27.98
C PRO A 145 9.04 -15.66 27.05
N ILE A 146 7.98 -14.87 26.87
CA ILE A 146 6.83 -15.19 26.02
C ILE A 146 7.13 -14.78 24.57
N PRO A 147 6.66 -15.51 23.55
CA PRO A 147 6.81 -15.11 22.15
C PRO A 147 6.25 -13.70 21.89
N ALA A 148 7.13 -12.80 21.45
CA ALA A 148 6.86 -11.39 21.30
C ALA A 148 7.11 -10.95 19.86
N TYR A 149 6.17 -10.17 19.31
CA TYR A 149 6.20 -9.70 17.93
C TYR A 149 6.07 -8.19 17.88
N VAL A 150 7.01 -7.50 17.24
CA VAL A 150 7.02 -6.03 17.15
C VAL A 150 7.03 -5.57 15.71
N PHE A 151 6.05 -4.74 15.35
CA PHE A 151 6.01 -4.02 14.08
C PHE A 151 6.62 -2.63 14.24
N MET A 152 7.58 -2.27 13.40
CA MET A 152 8.22 -0.94 13.47
C MET A 152 8.86 -0.51 12.14
N PRO A 153 9.19 0.79 11.95
CA PRO A 153 9.93 1.22 10.78
C PRO A 153 11.33 0.59 10.72
N GLU A 154 11.75 0.16 9.52
CA GLU A 154 13.06 -0.48 9.31
C GLU A 154 14.23 0.39 9.80
N LYS A 155 14.16 1.70 9.56
CA LYS A 155 15.19 2.66 10.02
C LYS A 155 15.43 2.62 11.53
N LYS A 156 14.37 2.38 12.32
CA LYS A 156 14.46 2.27 13.78
C LYS A 156 15.07 0.94 14.19
N TRP A 157 14.75 -0.13 13.46
CA TRP A 157 15.36 -1.44 13.68
C TRP A 157 16.86 -1.43 13.39
N ASP A 158 17.28 -0.79 12.29
CA ASP A 158 18.70 -0.70 11.93
C ASP A 158 19.52 0.02 13.02
N ALA A 159 18.95 1.04 13.67
CA ALA A 159 19.59 1.72 14.81
C ALA A 159 19.72 0.80 16.03
N LEU A 160 18.68 0.02 16.36
CA LEU A 160 18.69 -0.94 17.48
C LEU A 160 19.67 -2.10 17.26
N LYS A 161 19.77 -2.61 16.04
CA LYS A 161 20.63 -3.75 15.67
C LYS A 161 22.13 -3.44 15.86
N LEU A 162 22.53 -2.17 15.88
CA LEU A 162 23.91 -1.78 16.16
C LEU A 162 24.36 -2.18 17.58
N ASN A 163 23.42 -2.50 18.48
CA ASN A 163 23.75 -3.05 19.78
C ASN A 163 23.85 -4.59 19.74
N PRO A 164 25.06 -5.19 19.89
CA PRO A 164 25.27 -6.63 19.81
C PRO A 164 24.62 -7.43 20.94
N SER A 165 24.22 -6.79 22.05
CA SER A 165 23.48 -7.48 23.11
C SER A 165 22.03 -7.72 22.75
N PHE A 166 21.51 -7.04 21.71
CA PHE A 166 20.09 -7.08 21.41
C PHE A 166 19.71 -8.33 20.62
N LYS A 167 18.87 -9.15 21.24
CA LYS A 167 18.50 -10.46 20.78
C LYS A 167 17.09 -10.43 20.14
N ALA A 168 16.99 -10.01 18.89
CA ALA A 168 15.78 -10.16 18.08
C ALA A 168 16.07 -10.52 16.62
N LYS A 169 15.10 -11.18 15.96
CA LYS A 169 15.18 -11.60 14.55
C LYS A 169 14.13 -10.86 13.71
N LYS A 170 14.55 -10.31 12.57
CA LYS A 170 13.64 -9.82 11.52
C LYS A 170 13.06 -11.03 10.77
N ILE A 171 11.75 -11.22 10.84
CA ILE A 171 11.06 -12.34 10.16
C ILE A 171 10.25 -11.89 8.94
N GLY A 172 9.93 -10.61 8.84
CA GLY A 172 9.18 -10.07 7.71
C GLY A 172 9.48 -8.61 7.44
N GLN A 173 9.20 -8.18 6.21
CA GLN A 173 9.33 -6.79 5.78
C GLN A 173 8.27 -6.47 4.73
N ALA A 174 7.67 -5.29 4.83
CA ALA A 174 6.72 -4.79 3.85
C ALA A 174 6.81 -3.28 3.71
N THR A 175 6.34 -2.78 2.56
CA THR A 175 6.22 -1.35 2.31
C THR A 175 4.93 -0.81 2.91
N ASP A 176 5.03 0.30 3.64
CA ASP A 176 3.91 1.17 3.95
C ASP A 176 3.87 2.34 2.96
N PHE A 177 2.88 2.30 2.06
CA PHE A 177 2.67 3.34 1.05
C PHE A 177 2.12 4.65 1.63
N TYR A 178 1.42 4.62 2.77
CA TYR A 178 0.88 5.82 3.40
C TYR A 178 1.96 6.65 4.09
N ARG A 179 2.92 5.97 4.74
CA ARG A 179 4.06 6.62 5.41
C ARG A 179 5.34 6.62 4.57
N ASN A 180 5.28 6.06 3.36
CA ASN A 180 6.42 5.88 2.45
C ASN A 180 7.67 5.25 3.12
N CYS A 181 7.46 4.29 4.02
CA CYS A 181 8.54 3.65 4.78
C CYS A 181 8.49 2.11 4.63
N ASN A 182 9.61 1.46 4.95
CA ASN A 182 9.61 0.01 5.16
C ASN A 182 9.23 -0.25 6.61
N VAL A 183 8.36 -1.22 6.82
CA VAL A 183 7.98 -1.73 8.12
C VAL A 183 8.52 -3.15 8.23
N VAL A 184 9.10 -3.47 9.37
CA VAL A 184 9.63 -4.80 9.67
C VAL A 184 8.81 -5.44 10.78
N LEU A 185 8.77 -6.77 10.77
CA LEU A 185 8.28 -7.57 11.88
C LEU A 185 9.45 -8.27 12.55
N LEU A 186 9.60 -8.02 13.84
CA LEU A 186 10.63 -8.61 14.69
C LEU A 186 10.03 -9.65 15.64
N THR A 187 10.82 -10.66 15.99
CA THR A 187 10.47 -11.65 17.02
C THR A 187 11.65 -11.94 17.94
N ASN A 188 11.34 -12.38 19.16
CA ASN A 188 12.32 -12.90 20.13
C ASN A 188 12.49 -14.43 20.08
N GLN A 189 11.74 -15.12 19.22
CA GLN A 189 11.90 -16.56 18.99
C GLN A 189 13.06 -16.82 18.02
N TYR A 190 13.92 -17.78 18.40
CA TYR A 190 15.13 -18.18 17.66
C TYR A 190 14.93 -19.45 16.87
#